data_AF-A0A319DVS2-F1
#
_entry.id   AF-A0A319DVS2-F1
#
_cell.length_a   1.000
_cell.length_b   1.000
_cell.length_c   1.000
_cell.angle_alpha   90.00
_cell.angle_beta   90.00
_cell.angle_gamma   90.00
#
_symmetry.space_group_name_H-M   'P 1'
#
loop_
_entity.id
_entity.type
_entity.pdbx_description
1 polymer ?
#
loop_
_entity_poly.entity_id
_entity_poly.type
_entity_poly.pdbx_seq_one_letter_code
_entity_poly.pdbx_strand_id
1 'polypeptide(L)'
;MGNTTPYNINLPLYLAWVNAWLSSEHDNASPSLSLNEQAQAFLHETSALFPNYQSLKHIVNSFRQSLAHGQVSLGGKDAPTCAETNLASGTYNPNTTCTCTGLYPIPAGTTDISSIANQSTCTAIHKTITSLQTVLDRPTEWNTDSLCPPSKLTQAVTELLLANSDIQPFPTTCQSPTTTTTTSNSSNIPPIRAPDRRPDPQTDTPPSIHQQLYPTTETLKFCVDAKHYVCAGVPSSPTHDGLIRAIADAGNDILIADYCEVADPSTLHLLQQTGAAAVSFLKLCVLAGVFSSWAFDNMILRLPDGIYGSHMTDLIAHRYIDLGLFFAVAAVQVWTGEQINEAELTVLSSACTLINDLVDLRSDSARKQRENVYLDQMVSDCLETASVAVQMNRTCAVVVMAFCNWAVMSSHHKVWEVSGQVREVKRYTPCEYGSVGDRRGYQGLLAALEPFGTLGMEGPSVRMTRAELDIGYGVCKAEKGRHLAWLADITRSLLQPETLRRIVDVVHFGWTGSEGDVEYCP
;
A
#
# COMPACT_ATOMS: atom_id res chain seq x y z
N MET A 1 2.28 -30.90 -18.03
CA MET A 1 3.33 -30.78 -17.01
C MET A 1 4.67 -30.73 -17.74
N GLY A 2 5.10 -29.54 -18.18
CA GLY A 2 6.41 -29.34 -18.77
C GLY A 2 7.40 -29.00 -17.67
N ASN A 3 8.52 -29.71 -17.59
CA ASN A 3 9.67 -29.35 -16.78
C ASN A 3 10.22 -28.00 -17.30
N THR A 4 9.79 -26.89 -16.73
CA THR A 4 10.51 -25.62 -16.82
C THR A 4 11.64 -25.65 -15.81
N THR A 5 12.86 -25.44 -16.30
CA THR A 5 14.03 -25.14 -15.46
C THR A 5 13.65 -24.00 -14.52
N PRO A 6 13.90 -24.10 -13.19
CA PRO A 6 13.56 -23.02 -12.27
C PRO A 6 14.39 -21.78 -12.64
N TYR A 7 13.71 -20.72 -13.08
CA TYR A 7 14.33 -19.42 -13.34
C TYR A 7 14.80 -18.81 -12.01
N ASN A 8 15.96 -18.15 -12.01
CA ASN A 8 16.54 -17.55 -10.81
C ASN A 8 16.49 -16.02 -10.92
N ILE A 9 15.35 -15.44 -10.55
CA ILE A 9 15.18 -13.98 -10.49
C ILE A 9 15.63 -13.48 -9.13
N ASN A 10 16.95 -13.50 -8.92
CA ASN A 10 17.56 -13.07 -7.67
C ASN A 10 17.66 -11.54 -7.56
N LEU A 11 17.86 -11.07 -6.34
CA LEU A 11 17.98 -9.65 -6.05
C LEU A 11 19.14 -8.97 -6.82
N PRO A 12 20.36 -9.55 -6.91
CA PRO A 12 21.44 -8.98 -7.73
C PRO A 12 21.07 -8.73 -9.20
N LEU A 13 20.33 -9.65 -9.84
CA LEU A 13 19.86 -9.48 -11.21
C LEU A 13 18.97 -8.25 -11.35
N TYR A 14 17.98 -8.12 -10.48
CA TYR A 14 17.07 -6.98 -10.49
C TYR A 14 17.80 -5.66 -10.21
N LEU A 15 18.70 -5.62 -9.22
CA LEU A 15 19.49 -4.42 -8.93
C LEU A 15 20.40 -4.04 -10.10
N ALA A 16 21.00 -5.02 -10.79
CA ALA A 16 21.77 -4.78 -12.00
C ALA A 16 20.91 -4.22 -13.14
N TRP A 17 19.67 -4.69 -13.29
CA TRP A 17 18.69 -4.12 -14.22
C TRP A 17 18.38 -2.66 -13.89
N VAL A 18 18.06 -2.33 -12.64
CA VAL A 18 17.80 -0.95 -12.22
C VAL A 18 19.01 -0.07 -12.52
N ASN A 19 20.21 -0.51 -12.17
CA ASN A 19 21.44 0.23 -12.48
C ASN A 19 21.69 0.40 -13.99
N ALA A 20 21.39 -0.61 -14.79
CA ALA A 20 21.48 -0.51 -16.25
C ALA A 20 20.44 0.49 -16.78
N TRP A 21 19.20 0.43 -16.30
CA TRP A 21 18.13 1.37 -16.63
C TRP A 21 18.55 2.81 -16.30
N LEU A 22 18.93 3.10 -15.06
CA LEU A 22 19.27 4.45 -14.63
C LEU A 22 20.50 5.03 -15.34
N SER A 23 21.46 4.19 -15.75
CA SER A 23 22.70 4.63 -16.41
C SER A 23 22.64 4.64 -17.94
N SER A 24 21.60 4.06 -18.53
CA SER A 24 21.45 4.04 -19.99
C SER A 24 20.99 5.42 -20.48
N GLU A 25 21.86 6.10 -21.22
CA GLU A 25 21.45 7.21 -22.10
C GLU A 25 20.68 6.64 -23.31
N HIS A 26 19.95 7.48 -24.05
CA HIS A 26 19.33 7.09 -25.32
C HIS A 26 20.40 6.85 -26.40
N ASP A 27 21.24 5.85 -26.18
CA ASP A 27 22.31 5.46 -27.10
C ASP A 27 21.69 4.68 -28.26
N ASN A 28 21.33 5.42 -29.32
CA ASN A 28 20.76 4.90 -30.56
C ASN A 28 21.77 4.10 -31.41
N ALA A 29 23.00 3.89 -30.93
CA ALA A 29 24.11 3.33 -31.70
C ALA A 29 24.19 1.79 -31.71
N SER A 30 23.49 1.09 -30.81
CA SER A 30 23.49 -0.38 -30.76
C SER A 30 22.36 -0.98 -31.59
N PRO A 31 22.59 -2.10 -32.32
CA PRO A 31 21.52 -2.80 -33.04
C PRO A 31 20.46 -3.28 -32.06
N SER A 32 19.18 -2.93 -32.29
CA SER A 32 18.08 -3.35 -31.42
C SER A 32 17.80 -4.84 -31.55
N LEU A 33 17.64 -5.52 -30.42
CA LEU A 33 17.08 -6.87 -30.36
C LEU A 33 15.56 -6.84 -30.64
N SER A 34 15.02 -7.86 -31.29
CA SER A 34 13.57 -8.12 -31.32
C SER A 34 13.05 -8.55 -29.94
N LEU A 35 11.74 -8.47 -29.70
CA LEU A 35 11.16 -8.84 -28.39
C LEU A 35 11.48 -10.28 -27.97
N ASN A 36 11.46 -11.22 -28.91
CA ASN A 36 11.82 -12.60 -28.63
C ASN A 36 13.30 -12.73 -28.26
N GLU A 37 14.19 -12.02 -28.95
CA GLU A 37 15.62 -12.00 -28.62
C GLU A 37 15.87 -11.34 -27.26
N GLN A 38 15.15 -10.26 -26.92
CA GLN A 38 15.22 -9.62 -25.61
C GLN A 38 14.82 -10.60 -24.50
N ALA A 39 13.69 -11.31 -24.65
CA ALA A 39 13.22 -12.29 -23.67
C ALA A 39 14.19 -13.47 -23.51
N GLN A 40 14.75 -14.00 -24.62
CA GLN A 40 15.72 -15.09 -24.57
C GLN A 40 17.06 -14.67 -23.96
N ALA A 41 17.57 -13.48 -24.33
CA ALA A 41 18.77 -12.92 -23.74
C ALA A 41 18.58 -12.66 -22.23
N PHE A 42 17.42 -12.16 -21.83
CA PHE A 42 17.07 -12.00 -20.42
C PHE A 42 17.08 -13.33 -19.68
N LEU A 43 16.39 -14.36 -20.19
CA LEU A 43 16.39 -15.70 -19.59
C LEU A 43 17.80 -16.29 -19.45
N HIS A 44 18.68 -16.02 -20.42
CA HIS A 44 20.08 -16.43 -20.33
C HIS A 44 20.77 -15.78 -19.12
N GLU A 45 20.58 -14.48 -18.91
CA GLU A 45 21.13 -13.76 -17.75
C GLU A 45 20.54 -14.26 -16.41
N THR A 46 19.28 -14.73 -16.38
CA THR A 46 18.69 -15.34 -15.17
C THR A 46 19.35 -16.67 -14.78
N SER A 47 20.04 -17.33 -15.71
CA SER A 47 20.73 -18.62 -15.45
C SER A 47 22.11 -18.42 -14.81
N ALA A 48 22.65 -17.21 -14.86
CA ALA A 48 23.95 -16.89 -14.29
C ALA A 48 23.84 -16.50 -12.81
N LEU A 49 24.87 -16.85 -12.03
CA LEU A 49 25.00 -16.41 -10.63
C LEU A 49 25.20 -14.88 -10.53
N PHE A 50 25.85 -14.29 -11.53
CA PHE A 50 26.02 -12.85 -11.69
C PHE A 50 25.71 -12.50 -13.13
N PRO A 51 24.78 -11.56 -13.40
CA PRO A 51 24.46 -11.18 -14.75
C PRO A 51 25.61 -10.38 -15.38
N ASN A 52 25.78 -10.53 -16.68
CA ASN A 52 26.66 -9.69 -17.47
C ASN A 52 26.03 -8.30 -17.61
N TYR A 53 26.63 -7.31 -16.95
CA TYR A 53 26.11 -5.95 -16.95
C TYR A 53 26.03 -5.30 -18.35
N GLN A 54 26.94 -5.64 -19.26
CA GLN A 54 26.90 -5.13 -20.64
C GLN A 54 25.78 -5.76 -21.45
N SER A 55 25.55 -7.08 -21.28
CA SER A 55 24.38 -7.75 -21.84
C SER A 55 23.09 -7.12 -21.34
N LEU A 56 22.96 -6.91 -20.02
CA LEU A 56 21.79 -6.27 -19.43
C LEU A 56 21.56 -4.86 -19.97
N LYS A 57 22.62 -4.04 -20.10
CA LYS A 57 22.52 -2.72 -20.73
C LYS A 57 21.99 -2.79 -22.16
N HIS A 58 22.47 -3.75 -22.94
CA HIS A 58 22.00 -3.94 -24.31
C HIS A 58 20.53 -4.36 -24.38
N ILE A 59 20.10 -5.25 -23.47
CA ILE A 59 18.69 -5.65 -23.33
C ILE A 59 17.83 -4.44 -22.94
N VAL A 60 18.23 -3.67 -21.92
CA VAL A 60 17.55 -2.45 -21.47
C VAL A 60 17.39 -1.44 -22.60
N ASN A 61 18.45 -1.17 -23.36
CA ASN A 61 18.40 -0.22 -24.47
C ASN A 61 17.46 -0.69 -25.57
N SER A 62 17.51 -1.98 -25.92
CA SER A 62 16.58 -2.59 -26.89
C SER A 62 15.13 -2.50 -26.41
N PHE A 63 14.88 -2.79 -25.13
CA PHE A 63 13.55 -2.73 -24.54
C PHE A 63 12.98 -1.31 -24.55
N ARG A 64 13.80 -0.30 -24.23
CA ARG A 64 13.42 1.12 -24.33
C ARG A 64 13.08 1.53 -25.75
N GLN A 65 13.87 1.09 -26.74
CA GLN A 65 13.57 1.35 -28.14
C GLN A 65 12.27 0.67 -28.56
N SER A 66 12.03 -0.58 -28.16
CA SER A 66 10.77 -1.28 -28.44
C SER A 66 9.57 -0.60 -27.79
N LEU A 67 9.68 -0.11 -26.56
CA LEU A 67 8.67 0.73 -25.91
C LEU A 67 8.40 2.01 -26.71
N ALA A 68 9.45 2.75 -27.07
CA ALA A 68 9.32 4.01 -27.81
C ALA A 68 8.72 3.84 -29.21
N HIS A 69 8.95 2.69 -29.86
CA HIS A 69 8.36 2.35 -31.16
C HIS A 69 6.97 1.69 -31.05
N GLY A 70 6.36 1.65 -29.85
CA GLY A 70 5.03 1.09 -29.66
C GLY A 70 4.93 -0.42 -29.85
N GLN A 71 6.03 -1.15 -29.67
CA GLN A 71 6.08 -2.61 -29.84
C GLN A 71 5.71 -3.36 -28.56
N VAL A 72 5.71 -2.68 -27.40
CA VAL A 72 5.45 -3.27 -26.09
C VAL A 72 4.22 -2.63 -25.47
N SER A 73 3.20 -3.43 -25.17
CA SER A 73 2.08 -3.02 -24.32
C SER A 73 2.41 -3.19 -22.84
N LEU A 74 1.86 -2.35 -21.96
CA LEU A 74 2.06 -2.46 -20.51
C LEU A 74 0.84 -3.00 -19.75
N GLY A 75 -0.33 -3.09 -20.37
CA GLY A 75 -1.48 -3.73 -19.75
C GLY A 75 -2.49 -4.10 -20.82
N GLY A 76 -2.93 -3.09 -21.58
CA GLY A 76 -3.84 -3.31 -22.69
C GLY A 76 -3.23 -4.03 -23.90
N LYS A 77 -4.02 -4.07 -24.96
CA LYS A 77 -3.65 -4.65 -26.26
C LYS A 77 -2.64 -3.78 -27.01
N ASP A 78 -2.77 -2.46 -26.86
CA ASP A 78 -1.96 -1.48 -27.56
C ASP A 78 -0.85 -0.94 -26.65
N ALA A 79 0.21 -0.41 -27.27
CA ALA A 79 1.31 0.24 -26.56
C ALA A 79 0.87 1.61 -26.01
N PRO A 80 1.41 2.03 -24.86
CA PRO A 80 1.00 3.28 -24.23
C PRO A 80 1.47 4.50 -25.03
N THR A 81 0.63 5.53 -25.14
CA THR A 81 0.90 6.71 -25.97
C THR A 81 1.15 8.00 -25.18
N CYS A 82 0.89 8.02 -23.87
CA CYS A 82 1.11 9.18 -23.01
C CYS A 82 1.69 8.80 -21.64
N ALA A 83 2.06 9.78 -20.82
CA ALA A 83 2.69 9.53 -19.52
C ALA A 83 1.75 8.81 -18.54
N GLU A 84 0.44 9.06 -18.63
CA GLU A 84 -0.58 8.47 -17.78
C GLU A 84 -0.72 6.95 -18.00
N THR A 85 -0.49 6.48 -19.23
CA THR A 85 -0.53 5.05 -19.59
C THR A 85 0.87 4.42 -19.70
N ASN A 86 1.94 5.21 -19.83
CA ASN A 86 3.31 4.74 -19.96
C ASN A 86 4.09 4.77 -18.64
N LEU A 87 3.84 3.79 -17.77
CA LEU A 87 4.52 3.66 -16.47
C LEU A 87 6.00 3.29 -16.59
N ALA A 88 6.42 2.74 -17.74
CA ALA A 88 7.82 2.49 -18.01
C ALA A 88 8.59 3.74 -18.46
N SER A 89 7.94 4.90 -18.65
CA SER A 89 8.63 6.12 -19.08
C SER A 89 9.42 6.82 -17.97
N GLY A 90 9.00 6.66 -16.71
CA GLY A 90 9.52 7.44 -15.58
C GLY A 90 9.14 8.93 -15.63
N THR A 91 8.19 9.31 -16.48
CA THR A 91 7.76 10.71 -16.66
C THR A 91 6.44 11.03 -15.94
N TYR A 92 5.71 10.01 -15.51
CA TYR A 92 4.48 10.19 -14.76
C TYR A 92 4.75 10.85 -13.41
N ASN A 93 4.04 11.94 -13.14
CA ASN A 93 4.16 12.68 -11.90
C ASN A 93 2.76 12.93 -11.32
N PRO A 94 2.37 12.22 -10.25
CA PRO A 94 1.06 12.39 -9.64
C PRO A 94 0.92 13.69 -8.84
N ASN A 95 2.02 14.43 -8.63
CA ASN A 95 2.02 15.59 -7.76
C ASN A 95 1.32 16.78 -8.40
N THR A 96 0.42 17.38 -7.63
CA THR A 96 -0.20 18.66 -7.99
C THR A 96 -0.15 19.59 -6.80
N THR A 97 0.55 20.70 -6.95
CA THR A 97 0.47 21.81 -6.01
C THR A 97 -0.95 22.39 -6.05
N CYS A 98 -1.70 22.26 -4.96
CA CYS A 98 -3.01 22.89 -4.79
C CYS A 98 -3.10 23.53 -3.40
N THR A 99 -3.65 24.73 -3.34
CA THR A 99 -3.96 25.44 -2.08
C THR A 99 -5.44 25.38 -1.73
N CYS A 100 -6.21 24.61 -2.50
CA CYS A 100 -7.64 24.41 -2.37
C CYS A 100 -7.98 23.50 -1.18
N THR A 101 -9.15 23.68 -0.59
CA THR A 101 -9.69 22.76 0.43
C THR A 101 -10.46 21.58 -0.18
N GLY A 102 -10.20 21.27 -1.45
CA GLY A 102 -11.00 20.32 -2.23
C GLY A 102 -12.42 20.82 -2.52
N LEU A 103 -13.34 19.87 -2.70
CA LEU A 103 -14.78 20.15 -2.83
C LEU A 103 -15.38 20.16 -1.41
N TYR A 104 -15.24 21.25 -0.66
CA TYR A 104 -15.80 21.34 0.69
C TYR A 104 -16.34 22.75 1.00
N PRO A 105 -17.56 22.88 1.57
CA PRO A 105 -18.59 21.83 1.73
C PRO A 105 -19.07 21.30 0.37
N ILE A 106 -19.48 20.03 0.32
CA ILE A 106 -19.96 19.42 -0.93
C ILE A 106 -21.36 19.98 -1.26
N PRO A 107 -21.56 20.56 -2.47
CA PRO A 107 -22.86 21.07 -2.87
C PRO A 107 -23.92 19.98 -2.96
N ALA A 108 -25.17 20.32 -2.64
CA ALA A 108 -26.31 19.40 -2.75
C ALA A 108 -26.51 18.92 -4.20
N GLY A 109 -26.76 17.62 -4.37
CA GLY A 109 -26.96 16.99 -5.68
C GLY A 109 -25.66 16.62 -6.41
N THR A 110 -24.49 16.77 -5.77
CA THR A 110 -23.23 16.26 -6.30
C THR A 110 -23.14 14.75 -6.06
N THR A 111 -23.29 13.96 -7.12
CA THR A 111 -23.31 12.49 -7.04
C THR A 111 -22.32 11.80 -7.99
N ASP A 112 -21.79 12.52 -8.98
CA ASP A 112 -20.90 11.96 -10.00
C ASP A 112 -19.81 12.93 -10.46
N ILE A 113 -18.84 12.41 -11.23
CA ILE A 113 -17.70 13.17 -11.75
C ILE A 113 -18.13 14.39 -12.58
N SER A 114 -19.20 14.28 -13.37
CA SER A 114 -19.65 15.40 -14.21
C SER A 114 -20.18 16.55 -13.36
N SER A 115 -20.94 16.22 -12.30
CA SER A 115 -21.43 17.19 -11.33
C SER A 115 -20.28 17.83 -10.56
N ILE A 116 -19.24 17.08 -10.20
CA ILE A 116 -18.05 17.59 -9.49
C ILE A 116 -17.25 18.53 -10.39
N ALA A 117 -17.00 18.13 -11.65
CA ALA A 117 -16.25 18.91 -12.63
C ALA A 117 -16.87 20.30 -12.86
N ASN A 118 -18.19 20.39 -12.88
CA ASN A 118 -18.91 21.65 -13.14
C ASN A 118 -18.95 22.60 -11.93
N GLN A 119 -18.75 22.07 -10.71
CA GLN A 119 -18.95 22.82 -9.47
C GLN A 119 -17.64 23.13 -8.73
N SER A 120 -16.61 22.34 -8.97
CA SER A 120 -15.29 22.55 -8.40
C SER A 120 -14.56 23.70 -9.10
N THR A 121 -13.81 24.49 -8.33
CA THR A 121 -12.77 25.41 -8.84
C THR A 121 -11.37 24.93 -8.48
N CYS A 122 -11.28 23.74 -7.88
CA CYS A 122 -10.03 23.17 -7.39
C CYS A 122 -9.20 22.59 -8.54
N THR A 123 -7.97 23.10 -8.69
CA THR A 123 -7.04 22.65 -9.73
C THR A 123 -6.69 21.16 -9.60
N ALA A 124 -6.52 20.64 -8.38
CA ALA A 124 -6.26 19.22 -8.19
C ALA A 124 -7.42 18.35 -8.69
N ILE A 125 -8.67 18.71 -8.36
CA ILE A 125 -9.87 18.00 -8.82
C ILE A 125 -9.97 18.02 -10.35
N HIS A 126 -9.75 19.17 -10.99
CA HIS A 126 -9.77 19.23 -12.46
C HIS A 126 -8.70 18.34 -13.08
N LYS A 127 -7.47 18.35 -12.55
CA LYS A 127 -6.41 17.47 -13.02
C LYS A 127 -6.75 15.99 -12.83
N THR A 128 -7.29 15.59 -11.68
CA THR A 128 -7.80 14.22 -11.43
C THR A 128 -8.75 13.77 -12.55
N ILE A 129 -9.72 14.63 -12.87
CA ILE A 129 -10.77 14.33 -13.85
C ILE A 129 -10.19 14.31 -15.27
N THR A 130 -9.26 15.22 -15.60
CA THR A 130 -8.56 15.21 -16.90
C THR A 130 -7.69 13.97 -17.06
N SER A 131 -6.94 13.56 -16.02
CA SER A 131 -6.15 12.32 -16.03
C SER A 131 -7.06 11.10 -16.18
N LEU A 132 -8.20 11.06 -15.48
CA LEU A 132 -9.21 10.02 -15.65
C LEU A 132 -9.67 9.92 -17.11
N GLN A 133 -10.12 11.04 -17.69
CA GLN A 133 -10.63 11.09 -19.06
C GLN A 133 -9.56 10.65 -20.06
N THR A 134 -8.31 11.11 -19.88
CA THR A 134 -7.17 10.71 -20.70
C THR A 134 -6.99 9.19 -20.71
N VAL A 135 -7.11 8.54 -19.57
CA VAL A 135 -7.04 7.07 -19.46
C VAL A 135 -8.27 6.43 -20.11
N LEU A 136 -9.49 6.88 -19.76
CA LEU A 136 -10.74 6.32 -20.29
C LEU A 136 -10.86 6.41 -21.81
N ASP A 137 -10.30 7.44 -22.43
CA ASP A 137 -10.29 7.65 -23.88
C ASP A 137 -9.35 6.67 -24.63
N ARG A 138 -8.49 5.95 -23.90
CA ARG A 138 -7.50 5.00 -24.43
C ARG A 138 -7.70 3.59 -23.88
N PRO A 139 -8.93 3.00 -23.95
CA PRO A 139 -9.22 1.74 -23.29
C PRO A 139 -8.30 0.61 -23.78
N THR A 140 -7.84 0.63 -25.03
CA THR A 140 -6.97 -0.42 -25.56
C THR A 140 -5.54 -0.40 -25.01
N GLU A 141 -5.08 0.69 -24.37
CA GLU A 141 -3.73 0.80 -23.80
C GLU A 141 -3.62 0.21 -22.38
N TRP A 142 -4.74 0.12 -21.66
CA TRP A 142 -4.74 -0.24 -20.24
C TRP A 142 -5.87 -1.20 -19.83
N ASN A 143 -7.02 -1.20 -20.52
CA ASN A 143 -8.15 -2.06 -20.16
C ASN A 143 -7.83 -3.51 -20.54
N THR A 144 -7.97 -4.39 -19.56
CA THR A 144 -7.70 -5.82 -19.65
C THR A 144 -8.95 -6.58 -19.22
N ASP A 145 -9.01 -7.89 -19.51
CA ASP A 145 -10.06 -8.78 -18.99
C ASP A 145 -9.85 -9.09 -17.48
N SER A 146 -9.40 -8.10 -16.71
CA SER A 146 -8.95 -8.20 -15.31
C SER A 146 -10.05 -7.78 -14.32
N LEU A 147 -9.70 -7.71 -13.03
CA LEU A 147 -10.64 -7.48 -11.93
C LEU A 147 -11.21 -6.04 -11.87
N CYS A 148 -10.60 -5.09 -12.59
CA CYS A 148 -10.94 -3.66 -12.53
C CYS A 148 -11.29 -3.08 -13.90
N PRO A 149 -12.56 -3.21 -14.34
CA PRO A 149 -13.02 -2.56 -15.58
C PRO A 149 -13.08 -1.02 -15.44
N PRO A 150 -13.24 -0.28 -16.55
CA PRO A 150 -13.32 1.18 -16.55
C PRO A 150 -14.40 1.81 -15.68
N SER A 151 -15.49 1.09 -15.43
CA SER A 151 -16.52 1.52 -14.48
C SER A 151 -15.98 1.62 -13.06
N LYS A 152 -15.18 0.64 -12.59
CA LYS A 152 -14.59 0.65 -11.25
C LYS A 152 -13.59 1.79 -11.08
N LEU A 153 -12.82 2.08 -12.13
CA LEU A 153 -11.92 3.23 -12.15
C LEU A 153 -12.68 4.54 -11.94
N THR A 154 -13.77 4.74 -12.69
CA THR A 154 -14.63 5.92 -12.56
C THR A 154 -15.23 6.04 -11.15
N GLN A 155 -15.68 4.91 -10.61
CA GLN A 155 -16.27 4.88 -9.27
C GLN A 155 -15.25 5.23 -8.18
N ALA A 156 -14.07 4.63 -8.23
CA ALA A 156 -13.01 4.91 -7.26
C ALA A 156 -12.58 6.39 -7.29
N VAL A 157 -12.54 7.03 -8.46
CA VAL A 157 -12.29 8.48 -8.57
C VAL A 157 -13.45 9.30 -8.02
N THR A 158 -14.68 8.85 -8.25
CA THR A 158 -15.87 9.52 -7.69
C THR A 158 -15.81 9.49 -6.17
N GLU A 159 -15.52 8.33 -5.59
CA GLU A 159 -15.37 8.14 -4.15
C GLU A 159 -14.25 9.02 -3.56
N LEU A 160 -13.10 9.06 -4.24
CA LEU A 160 -11.95 9.91 -3.92
C LEU A 160 -12.36 11.39 -3.82
N LEU A 161 -13.08 11.88 -4.81
CA LEU A 161 -13.51 13.29 -4.88
C LEU A 161 -14.63 13.61 -3.88
N LEU A 162 -15.43 12.61 -3.51
CA LEU A 162 -16.55 12.70 -2.57
C LEU A 162 -16.20 12.26 -1.14
N ALA A 163 -14.93 12.02 -0.84
CA ALA A 163 -14.49 11.54 0.46
C ALA A 163 -14.96 12.40 1.66
N ASN A 164 -15.17 13.70 1.41
CA ASN A 164 -15.61 14.65 2.44
C ASN A 164 -17.12 14.94 2.42
N SER A 165 -17.93 14.23 1.63
CA SER A 165 -19.39 14.55 1.55
C SER A 165 -20.12 14.00 2.76
N ASP A 166 -19.65 12.88 3.29
CA ASP A 166 -20.23 12.23 4.45
C ASP A 166 -19.55 12.68 5.75
N ILE A 167 -19.32 13.99 5.88
CA ILE A 167 -18.90 14.55 7.16
C ILE A 167 -20.10 14.50 8.11
N GLN A 168 -20.03 13.52 9.01
CA GLN A 168 -20.97 13.38 10.10
C GLN A 168 -20.86 14.56 11.08
N PRO A 169 -21.95 14.92 11.78
CA PRO A 169 -21.91 15.91 12.85
C PRO A 169 -20.93 15.48 13.95
N PHE A 170 -20.56 16.43 14.82
CA PHE A 170 -19.73 16.12 15.98
C PHE A 170 -20.33 14.95 16.76
N PRO A 171 -19.49 14.02 17.20
CA PRO A 171 -19.93 12.79 17.82
C PRO A 171 -20.64 13.12 19.17
N THR A 172 -21.77 12.47 19.46
CA THR A 172 -22.50 12.40 20.75
C THR A 172 -21.82 11.57 21.83
N THR A 173 -20.92 12.18 22.61
CA THR A 173 -20.05 11.37 23.48
C THR A 173 -20.85 10.63 24.56
N CYS A 174 -20.25 9.59 25.15
CA CYS A 174 -20.76 8.95 26.38
C CYS A 174 -20.87 9.93 27.57
N GLN A 175 -20.49 11.19 27.40
CA GLN A 175 -20.48 12.26 28.39
C GLN A 175 -21.80 13.07 28.45
N SER A 176 -22.92 12.56 27.93
CA SER A 176 -24.25 13.24 27.85
C SER A 176 -24.31 14.37 26.80
N PRO A 177 -25.51 14.78 26.30
CA PRO A 177 -25.59 15.58 25.08
C PRO A 177 -25.00 16.97 25.30
N THR A 178 -24.06 17.33 24.43
CA THR A 178 -23.53 18.68 24.31
C THR A 178 -24.72 19.59 23.98
N THR A 179 -25.20 20.36 24.97
CA THR A 179 -26.30 21.30 24.74
C THR A 179 -25.81 22.36 23.77
N THR A 180 -26.34 22.30 22.56
CA THR A 180 -26.11 23.18 21.43
C THR A 180 -26.67 24.57 21.72
N THR A 181 -26.04 25.30 22.64
CA THR A 181 -26.20 26.75 22.70
C THR A 181 -24.93 27.37 23.28
N THR A 182 -24.44 28.40 22.59
CA THR A 182 -23.28 29.25 22.90
C THR A 182 -21.91 28.72 22.45
N THR A 183 -21.52 29.24 21.29
CA THR A 183 -20.18 29.74 20.97
C THR A 183 -19.14 29.65 22.09
N SER A 184 -18.01 29.00 21.75
CA SER A 184 -16.69 29.09 22.40
C SER A 184 -16.35 28.19 23.59
N ASN A 185 -16.68 26.89 23.57
CA ASN A 185 -15.90 25.89 24.31
C ASN A 185 -15.95 24.50 23.62
N SER A 186 -15.10 24.32 22.61
CA SER A 186 -14.78 23.05 21.95
C SER A 186 -13.98 22.08 22.85
N SER A 187 -14.28 22.03 24.16
CA SER A 187 -13.28 21.70 25.19
C SER A 187 -13.32 20.30 25.80
N ASN A 188 -14.01 19.31 25.22
CA ASN A 188 -14.08 17.98 25.86
C ASN A 188 -13.40 16.82 25.13
N ILE A 189 -12.99 16.98 23.87
CA ILE A 189 -12.13 15.98 23.20
C ILE A 189 -10.72 16.57 23.12
N PRO A 190 -9.69 15.92 23.72
CA PRO A 190 -8.32 16.39 23.61
C PRO A 190 -7.92 16.52 22.13
N PRO A 191 -7.17 17.56 21.74
CA PRO A 191 -6.62 17.64 20.40
C PRO A 191 -5.74 16.43 20.15
N ILE A 192 -6.00 15.73 19.06
CA ILE A 192 -5.17 14.61 18.61
C ILE A 192 -3.88 15.22 18.04
N ARG A 193 -2.74 14.86 18.62
CA ARG A 193 -1.40 15.30 18.23
C ARG A 193 -0.49 14.11 17.94
N ALA A 194 -1.05 13.09 17.29
CA ALA A 194 -0.27 11.91 16.98
C ALA A 194 0.86 12.27 16.00
N PRO A 195 2.02 11.63 16.10
CA PRO A 195 3.19 11.94 15.31
C PRO A 195 2.93 11.50 13.87
N ASP A 196 2.53 12.39 12.99
CA ASP A 196 2.30 12.03 11.59
C ASP A 196 3.62 11.64 10.90
N ARG A 197 3.74 10.38 10.45
CA ARG A 197 4.74 9.78 9.53
C ARG A 197 6.26 9.93 9.82
N ARG A 198 6.66 10.77 10.77
CA ARG A 198 8.06 11.12 11.08
C ARG A 198 8.80 10.03 11.86
N PRO A 199 9.98 9.57 11.44
CA PRO A 199 10.75 8.63 12.23
C PRO A 199 11.13 9.20 13.61
N ASP A 200 11.31 8.33 14.59
CA ASP A 200 11.76 8.67 15.95
C ASP A 200 13.02 7.85 16.25
N PRO A 201 14.21 8.51 16.35
CA PRO A 201 15.47 7.82 16.63
C PRO A 201 15.50 6.97 17.91
N GLN A 202 14.57 7.19 18.84
CA GLN A 202 14.46 6.40 20.08
C GLN A 202 13.75 5.06 19.86
N THR A 203 12.91 4.95 18.84
CA THR A 203 12.06 3.77 18.59
C THR A 203 12.34 3.12 17.23
N ASP A 204 13.02 3.84 16.34
CA ASP A 204 13.42 3.38 15.02
C ASP A 204 14.80 2.72 14.98
N THR A 205 14.92 1.72 14.10
CA THR A 205 16.21 1.16 13.73
C THR A 205 17.11 2.24 13.10
N PRO A 206 18.39 2.34 13.52
CA PRO A 206 19.37 3.20 12.87
C PRO A 206 19.46 2.93 11.36
N PRO A 207 19.57 3.96 10.50
CA PRO A 207 19.59 3.78 9.04
C PRO A 207 20.63 2.76 8.55
N SER A 208 21.81 2.72 9.16
CA SER A 208 22.90 1.79 8.80
C SER A 208 22.55 0.32 9.05
N ILE A 209 21.81 0.02 10.11
CA ILE A 209 21.33 -1.34 10.42
C ILE A 209 20.15 -1.66 9.51
N HIS A 210 19.22 -0.71 9.39
CA HIS A 210 18.02 -0.87 8.58
C HIS A 210 18.34 -1.18 7.11
N GLN A 211 19.30 -0.46 6.52
CA GLN A 211 19.75 -0.70 5.14
C GLN A 211 20.41 -2.07 4.94
N GLN A 212 21.02 -2.65 5.98
CA GLN A 212 21.56 -4.02 5.90
C GLN A 212 20.45 -5.06 5.94
N LEU A 213 19.40 -4.83 6.73
CA LEU A 213 18.25 -5.73 6.83
C LEU A 213 17.40 -5.68 5.56
N TYR A 214 17.20 -4.47 5.03
CA TYR A 214 16.20 -4.13 4.01
C TYR A 214 16.78 -3.13 2.98
N PRO A 215 17.69 -3.59 2.11
CA PRO A 215 18.37 -2.71 1.17
C PRO A 215 17.40 -2.15 0.12
N THR A 216 17.46 -0.85 -0.17
CA THR A 216 16.73 -0.17 -1.26
C THR A 216 17.65 0.74 -2.05
N THR A 217 17.30 1.01 -3.32
CA THR A 217 18.03 1.96 -4.18
C THR A 217 17.98 3.38 -3.62
N GLU A 218 16.84 3.77 -3.05
CA GLU A 218 16.63 5.11 -2.50
C GLU A 218 17.31 5.28 -1.13
N THR A 219 17.64 4.20 -0.44
CA THR A 219 18.28 4.18 0.90
C THR A 219 17.50 4.89 2.02
N LEU A 220 16.27 5.32 1.73
CA LEU A 220 15.36 5.97 2.67
C LEU A 220 14.48 4.95 3.38
N LYS A 221 14.50 4.97 4.71
CA LYS A 221 13.68 4.07 5.54
C LYS A 221 12.21 4.15 5.18
N PHE A 222 11.67 5.35 5.00
CA PHE A 222 10.26 5.53 4.68
C PHE A 222 9.86 4.83 3.37
N CYS A 223 10.69 4.94 2.34
CA CYS A 223 10.51 4.21 1.08
C CYS A 223 10.55 2.69 1.27
N VAL A 224 11.47 2.20 2.12
CA VAL A 224 11.53 0.77 2.45
C VAL A 224 10.25 0.34 3.17
N ASP A 225 9.78 1.09 4.16
CA ASP A 225 8.60 0.77 4.96
C ASP A 225 7.31 0.76 4.12
N ALA A 226 7.23 1.50 3.02
CA ALA A 226 6.12 1.31 2.08
C ALA A 226 6.29 0.03 1.25
N LYS A 227 7.48 -0.17 0.68
CA LYS A 227 7.77 -1.21 -0.31
C LYS A 227 7.79 -2.61 0.29
N HIS A 228 8.32 -2.73 1.50
CA HIS A 228 8.73 -4.02 2.01
C HIS A 228 7.54 -4.83 2.53
N TYR A 229 6.46 -4.19 2.96
CA TYR A 229 5.32 -4.90 3.53
C TYR A 229 4.23 -5.29 2.54
N VAL A 230 4.06 -4.50 1.48
CA VAL A 230 3.24 -4.89 0.31
C VAL A 230 3.69 -6.25 -0.21
N CYS A 231 4.98 -6.54 -0.14
CA CYS A 231 5.57 -7.81 -0.58
C CYS A 231 5.98 -8.76 0.57
N ALA A 232 5.71 -8.40 1.84
CA ALA A 232 6.07 -9.21 3.02
C ALA A 232 5.18 -10.45 3.19
N GLY A 233 4.25 -10.73 2.29
CA GLY A 233 3.53 -12.00 2.28
C GLY A 233 4.38 -13.19 1.80
N VAL A 234 5.58 -12.92 1.27
CA VAL A 234 6.45 -13.95 0.70
C VAL A 234 7.70 -14.11 1.58
N PRO A 235 8.04 -15.34 2.02
CA PRO A 235 9.30 -15.59 2.71
C PRO A 235 10.47 -15.35 1.75
N SER A 236 11.59 -14.86 2.28
CA SER A 236 12.79 -14.60 1.47
C SER A 236 13.23 -15.87 0.76
N SER A 237 13.43 -15.74 -0.54
CA SER A 237 13.78 -16.81 -1.44
C SER A 237 14.80 -16.26 -2.44
N PRO A 238 16.06 -16.73 -2.43
CA PRO A 238 17.07 -16.25 -3.36
C PRO A 238 16.65 -16.32 -4.84
N THR A 239 15.74 -17.26 -5.17
CA THR A 239 15.19 -17.47 -6.50
C THR A 239 14.16 -16.43 -6.94
N HIS A 240 13.45 -15.78 -6.00
CA HIS A 240 12.35 -14.87 -6.29
C HIS A 240 12.53 -13.47 -5.71
N ASP A 241 13.52 -13.25 -4.84
CA ASP A 241 13.71 -11.97 -4.14
C ASP A 241 13.86 -10.78 -5.10
N GLY A 242 14.42 -10.98 -6.30
CA GLY A 242 14.49 -9.93 -7.33
C GLY A 242 13.13 -9.63 -7.96
N LEU A 243 12.31 -10.65 -8.17
CA LEU A 243 10.95 -10.49 -8.72
C LEU A 243 10.03 -9.81 -7.71
N ILE A 244 10.06 -10.28 -6.45
CA ILE A 244 9.33 -9.67 -5.34
C ILE A 244 9.76 -8.21 -5.14
N ARG A 245 11.07 -7.94 -5.27
CA ARG A 245 11.57 -6.58 -5.19
C ARG A 245 11.07 -5.69 -6.32
N ALA A 246 11.03 -6.21 -7.55
CA ALA A 246 10.49 -5.47 -8.70
C ALA A 246 8.99 -5.16 -8.51
N ILE A 247 8.20 -6.10 -7.97
CA ILE A 247 6.79 -5.86 -7.63
C ILE A 247 6.67 -4.69 -6.65
N ALA A 248 7.48 -4.69 -5.58
CA ALA A 248 7.46 -3.60 -4.61
C ALA A 248 7.85 -2.23 -5.21
N ASP A 249 8.91 -2.17 -6.01
CA ASP A 249 9.38 -0.92 -6.62
C ASP A 249 8.43 -0.42 -7.72
N ALA A 250 7.67 -1.30 -8.38
CA ALA A 250 6.66 -0.89 -9.36
C ALA A 250 5.51 -0.07 -8.73
N GLY A 251 5.32 -0.17 -7.41
CA GLY A 251 4.39 0.66 -6.64
C GLY A 251 4.89 2.08 -6.34
N ASN A 252 6.11 2.47 -6.76
CA ASN A 252 6.71 3.77 -6.42
C ASN A 252 5.85 4.97 -6.79
N ASP A 253 5.09 4.89 -7.88
CA ASP A 253 4.19 5.98 -8.29
C ASP A 253 3.13 6.32 -7.24
N ILE A 254 2.69 5.33 -6.47
CA ILE A 254 1.75 5.51 -5.35
C ILE A 254 2.45 6.18 -4.18
N LEU A 255 3.69 5.74 -3.91
CA LEU A 255 4.50 6.24 -2.81
C LEU A 255 4.89 7.71 -3.01
N ILE A 256 5.13 8.13 -4.25
CA ILE A 256 5.41 9.54 -4.57
C ILE A 256 4.27 10.45 -4.11
N ALA A 257 3.02 10.03 -4.28
CA ALA A 257 1.88 10.82 -3.85
C ALA A 257 1.81 10.97 -2.32
N ASP A 258 2.20 9.93 -1.59
CA ASP A 258 2.19 9.94 -0.13
C ASP A 258 3.41 10.67 0.46
N TYR A 259 4.54 10.66 -0.27
CA TYR A 259 5.84 11.08 0.24
C TYR A 259 6.27 12.44 -0.28
N CYS A 260 5.49 13.06 -1.16
CA CYS A 260 5.80 14.38 -1.72
C CYS A 260 5.94 15.49 -0.66
N GLU A 261 5.41 15.28 0.55
CA GLU A 261 5.50 16.21 1.67
C GLU A 261 6.76 16.01 2.53
N VAL A 262 7.44 14.86 2.42
CA VAL A 262 8.56 14.46 3.30
C VAL A 262 9.81 14.00 2.55
N ALA A 263 9.78 14.00 1.22
CA ALA A 263 10.90 13.66 0.36
C ALA A 263 11.25 14.83 -0.57
N ASP A 264 12.55 15.07 -0.73
CA ASP A 264 13.04 16.10 -1.64
C ASP A 264 12.76 15.75 -3.13
N PRO A 265 12.79 16.74 -4.05
CA PRO A 265 12.51 16.50 -5.46
C PRO A 265 13.43 15.47 -6.15
N SER A 266 14.68 15.35 -5.72
CA SER A 266 15.63 14.37 -6.28
C SER A 266 15.30 12.95 -5.84
N THR A 267 14.87 12.78 -4.59
CA THR A 267 14.34 11.52 -4.08
C THR A 267 13.07 11.10 -4.83
N LEU A 268 12.11 12.02 -5.00
CA LEU A 268 10.88 11.75 -5.74
C LEU A 268 11.17 11.36 -7.19
N HIS A 269 12.16 12.02 -7.82
CA HIS A 269 12.58 11.67 -9.17
C HIS A 269 13.22 10.27 -9.24
N LEU A 270 14.05 9.90 -8.27
CA LEU A 270 14.63 8.56 -8.20
C LEU A 270 13.57 7.47 -8.03
N LEU A 271 12.52 7.74 -7.23
CA LEU A 271 11.37 6.84 -7.09
C LEU A 271 10.67 6.63 -8.44
N GLN A 272 10.43 7.69 -9.20
CA GLN A 272 9.80 7.61 -10.54
C GLN A 272 10.63 6.74 -11.48
N GLN A 273 11.94 7.00 -11.54
CA GLN A 273 12.85 6.25 -12.42
C GLN A 273 12.98 4.78 -12.01
N THR A 274 13.03 4.50 -10.70
CA THR A 274 13.08 3.14 -10.17
C THR A 274 11.76 2.40 -10.40
N GLY A 275 10.62 3.07 -10.28
CA GLY A 275 9.31 2.50 -10.61
C GLY A 275 9.19 2.11 -12.08
N ALA A 276 9.65 2.99 -12.98
CA ALA A 276 9.71 2.70 -14.41
C ALA A 276 10.66 1.54 -14.75
N ALA A 277 11.82 1.46 -14.09
CA ALA A 277 12.73 0.33 -14.20
C ALA A 277 12.06 -0.97 -13.75
N ALA A 278 11.29 -0.93 -12.66
CA ALA A 278 10.59 -2.08 -12.13
C ALA A 278 9.45 -2.57 -13.04
N VAL A 279 8.61 -1.65 -13.54
CA VAL A 279 7.53 -1.98 -14.49
C VAL A 279 8.10 -2.60 -15.78
N SER A 280 9.18 -2.02 -16.32
CA SER A 280 9.83 -2.57 -17.52
C SER A 280 10.45 -3.96 -17.28
N PHE A 281 11.08 -4.16 -16.12
CA PHE A 281 11.59 -5.47 -15.71
C PHE A 281 10.46 -6.51 -15.64
N LEU A 282 9.38 -6.19 -14.93
CA LEU A 282 8.23 -7.09 -14.77
C LEU A 282 7.58 -7.41 -16.12
N LYS A 283 7.46 -6.43 -17.02
CA LYS A 283 6.95 -6.69 -18.37
C LYS A 283 7.86 -7.65 -19.14
N LEU A 284 9.18 -7.49 -19.03
CA LEU A 284 10.12 -8.42 -19.66
C LEU A 284 10.02 -9.82 -19.04
N CYS A 285 9.78 -9.92 -17.73
CA CYS A 285 9.47 -11.19 -17.07
C CYS A 285 8.17 -11.84 -17.61
N VAL A 286 7.13 -11.06 -17.91
CA VAL A 286 5.92 -11.56 -18.57
C VAL A 286 6.24 -12.08 -19.97
N LEU A 287 6.99 -11.32 -20.77
CA LEU A 287 7.39 -11.75 -22.12
C LEU A 287 8.26 -13.01 -22.10
N ALA A 288 9.09 -13.16 -21.08
CA ALA A 288 9.91 -14.35 -20.85
C ALA A 288 9.15 -15.55 -20.26
N GLY A 289 7.87 -15.38 -19.87
CA GLY A 289 7.05 -16.43 -19.27
C GLY A 289 7.41 -16.78 -17.82
N VAL A 290 8.11 -15.90 -17.10
CA VAL A 290 8.52 -16.12 -15.70
C VAL A 290 7.67 -15.34 -14.69
N PHE A 291 6.81 -14.44 -15.17
CA PHE A 291 5.82 -13.72 -14.36
C PHE A 291 4.45 -13.75 -15.05
N SER A 292 3.38 -13.77 -14.24
CA SER A 292 2.02 -13.90 -14.75
C SER A 292 1.58 -12.61 -15.43
N SER A 293 1.06 -12.70 -16.66
CA SER A 293 0.41 -11.57 -17.33
C SER A 293 -0.78 -11.06 -16.52
N TRP A 294 -1.56 -11.97 -15.92
CA TRP A 294 -2.67 -11.59 -15.05
C TRP A 294 -2.21 -10.76 -13.85
N ALA A 295 -1.13 -11.15 -13.17
CA ALA A 295 -0.62 -10.40 -12.03
C ALA A 295 -0.15 -9.00 -12.46
N PHE A 296 0.60 -8.95 -13.57
CA PHE A 296 1.09 -7.72 -14.15
C PHE A 296 -0.06 -6.79 -14.54
N ASP A 297 -1.05 -7.28 -15.28
CA ASP A 297 -2.19 -6.49 -15.74
C ASP A 297 -2.98 -5.91 -14.56
N ASN A 298 -3.18 -6.65 -13.47
CA ASN A 298 -3.85 -6.13 -12.27
C ASN A 298 -3.02 -5.08 -11.50
N MET A 299 -1.69 -5.11 -11.56
CA MET A 299 -0.84 -4.08 -10.94
C MET A 299 -0.79 -2.76 -11.74
N ILE A 300 -0.98 -2.84 -13.07
CA ILE A 300 -0.89 -1.68 -13.97
C ILE A 300 -2.21 -0.90 -14.01
N LEU A 301 -3.31 -1.46 -13.49
CA LEU A 301 -4.57 -0.76 -13.32
C LEU A 301 -4.42 0.36 -12.28
N ARG A 302 -4.60 1.61 -12.72
CA ARG A 302 -4.40 2.81 -11.89
C ARG A 302 -5.71 3.49 -11.57
N LEU A 303 -5.70 4.18 -10.44
CA LEU A 303 -6.56 5.33 -10.14
C LEU A 303 -5.82 6.64 -10.52
N PRO A 304 -6.47 7.65 -11.13
CA PRO A 304 -5.87 8.95 -11.41
C PRO A 304 -5.59 9.78 -10.14
N ASP A 305 -4.77 10.83 -10.28
CA ASP A 305 -4.21 11.66 -9.20
C ASP A 305 -5.27 12.30 -8.28
N GLY A 306 -5.25 12.16 -6.94
CA GLY A 306 -6.20 12.88 -6.07
C GLY A 306 -6.39 12.36 -4.63
N ILE A 307 -7.17 13.08 -3.81
CA ILE A 307 -7.29 13.13 -2.32
C ILE A 307 -7.91 11.87 -1.63
N TYR A 308 -7.41 11.46 -0.45
CA TYR A 308 -7.85 10.35 0.44
C TYR A 308 -9.39 10.15 0.64
N GLY A 309 -9.85 8.89 0.72
CA GLY A 309 -11.23 8.38 0.44
C GLY A 309 -12.33 8.40 1.53
N SER A 310 -13.53 7.88 1.20
CA SER A 310 -14.66 7.55 2.13
C SER A 310 -15.71 6.57 1.57
N HIS A 311 -16.35 5.77 2.46
CA HIS A 311 -17.38 4.71 2.24
C HIS A 311 -18.76 5.14 1.64
N MET A 312 -18.82 6.08 0.70
CA MET A 312 -20.11 6.69 0.30
C MET A 312 -20.96 5.89 -0.71
N THR A 313 -20.39 4.94 -1.45
CA THR A 313 -21.05 4.33 -2.60
C THR A 313 -21.15 2.80 -2.54
N ASP A 314 -21.07 2.20 -1.35
CA ASP A 314 -20.90 0.74 -1.15
C ASP A 314 -19.68 0.15 -1.87
N LEU A 315 -18.81 1.03 -2.37
CA LEU A 315 -17.49 0.72 -2.90
C LEU A 315 -16.50 1.18 -1.85
N ILE A 316 -15.52 0.33 -1.63
CA ILE A 316 -14.45 0.55 -0.68
C ILE A 316 -13.24 0.89 -1.55
N ALA A 317 -13.04 2.17 -1.83
CA ALA A 317 -11.88 2.65 -2.59
C ALA A 317 -11.01 3.54 -1.69
N HIS A 318 -10.07 2.93 -0.97
CA HIS A 318 -8.99 3.67 -0.32
C HIS A 318 -7.76 3.57 -1.22
N ARG A 319 -7.40 4.68 -1.90
CA ARG A 319 -6.33 4.79 -2.91
C ARG A 319 -5.11 3.90 -2.65
N TYR A 320 -4.67 3.82 -1.40
CA TYR A 320 -3.45 3.12 -0.98
C TYR A 320 -3.66 1.64 -0.65
N ILE A 321 -4.85 1.30 -0.17
CA ILE A 321 -5.18 -0.05 0.25
C ILE A 321 -5.48 -0.87 -0.98
N ASP A 322 -6.29 -0.38 -1.91
CA ASP A 322 -6.63 -1.13 -3.12
C ASP A 322 -5.43 -1.26 -4.06
N LEU A 323 -4.62 -0.21 -4.20
CA LEU A 323 -3.41 -0.29 -5.01
C LEU A 323 -2.33 -1.16 -4.33
N GLY A 324 -2.06 -0.95 -3.04
CA GLY A 324 -1.15 -1.82 -2.26
C GLY A 324 -1.61 -3.28 -2.26
N LEU A 325 -2.92 -3.53 -2.29
CA LEU A 325 -3.50 -4.86 -2.37
C LEU A 325 -3.15 -5.56 -3.68
N PHE A 326 -3.13 -4.88 -4.83
CA PHE A 326 -2.75 -5.51 -6.11
C PHE A 326 -1.30 -5.97 -6.12
N PHE A 327 -0.37 -5.14 -5.63
CA PHE A 327 1.03 -5.53 -5.50
C PHE A 327 1.21 -6.66 -4.48
N ALA A 328 0.45 -6.67 -3.38
CA ALA A 328 0.48 -7.74 -2.41
C ALA A 328 -0.05 -9.06 -2.97
N VAL A 329 -1.16 -9.04 -3.68
CA VAL A 329 -1.72 -10.20 -4.37
C VAL A 329 -0.72 -10.72 -5.42
N ALA A 330 -0.12 -9.83 -6.22
CA ALA A 330 0.88 -10.20 -7.22
C ALA A 330 2.11 -10.86 -6.57
N ALA A 331 2.61 -10.32 -5.46
CA ALA A 331 3.73 -10.90 -4.73
C ALA A 331 3.38 -12.27 -4.16
N VAL A 332 2.24 -12.39 -3.46
CA VAL A 332 1.80 -13.65 -2.86
C VAL A 332 1.52 -14.71 -3.93
N GLN A 333 0.99 -14.32 -5.08
CA GLN A 333 0.78 -15.21 -6.22
C GLN A 333 2.10 -15.79 -6.77
N VAL A 334 3.21 -15.04 -6.78
CA VAL A 334 4.52 -15.62 -7.16
C VAL A 334 4.84 -16.83 -6.29
N TRP A 335 4.41 -16.82 -5.03
CA TRP A 335 4.68 -17.87 -4.07
C TRP A 335 3.61 -18.98 -4.00
N THR A 336 2.33 -18.62 -4.09
CA THR A 336 1.21 -19.58 -4.00
C THR A 336 0.86 -20.19 -5.36
N GLY A 337 1.11 -19.46 -6.44
CA GLY A 337 0.63 -19.78 -7.80
C GLY A 337 -0.87 -19.55 -7.98
N GLU A 338 -1.56 -19.03 -6.98
CA GLU A 338 -3.02 -18.87 -6.96
C GLU A 338 -3.43 -17.47 -7.43
N GLN A 339 -4.42 -17.40 -8.33
CA GLN A 339 -5.11 -16.16 -8.67
C GLN A 339 -6.32 -16.00 -7.74
N ILE A 340 -6.71 -14.76 -7.49
CA ILE A 340 -7.97 -14.45 -6.81
C ILE A 340 -9.03 -14.00 -7.81
N ASN A 341 -10.30 -14.21 -7.46
CA ASN A 341 -11.45 -13.71 -8.21
C ASN A 341 -12.00 -12.39 -7.60
N GLU A 342 -13.03 -11.83 -8.22
CA GLU A 342 -13.64 -10.56 -7.81
C GLU A 342 -14.27 -10.60 -6.41
N ALA A 343 -14.88 -11.72 -6.02
CA ALA A 343 -15.48 -11.86 -4.70
C ALA A 343 -14.40 -11.90 -3.61
N GLU A 344 -13.30 -12.61 -3.86
CA GLU A 344 -12.13 -12.64 -2.98
C GLU A 344 -11.47 -11.26 -2.87
N LEU A 345 -11.29 -10.55 -4.00
CA LEU A 345 -10.77 -9.18 -4.00
C LEU A 345 -11.66 -8.24 -3.17
N THR A 346 -12.98 -8.36 -3.30
CA THR A 346 -13.94 -7.52 -2.57
C THR A 346 -13.77 -7.71 -1.06
N VAL A 347 -13.76 -8.96 -0.59
CA VAL A 347 -13.58 -9.26 0.83
C VAL A 347 -12.21 -8.79 1.34
N LEU A 348 -11.16 -8.94 0.54
CA LEU A 348 -9.82 -8.46 0.88
C LEU A 348 -9.76 -6.93 1.01
N SER A 349 -10.34 -6.21 0.05
CA SER A 349 -10.42 -4.74 0.08
C SER A 349 -11.20 -4.27 1.30
N SER A 350 -12.34 -4.91 1.61
CA SER A 350 -13.11 -4.63 2.84
C SER A 350 -12.27 -4.84 4.10
N ALA A 351 -11.61 -5.99 4.24
CA ALA A 351 -10.82 -6.31 5.42
C ALA A 351 -9.67 -5.31 5.61
N CYS A 352 -8.87 -5.08 4.57
CA CYS A 352 -7.71 -4.19 4.65
C CYS A 352 -8.14 -2.74 4.90
N THR A 353 -9.27 -2.31 4.36
CA THR A 353 -9.80 -0.96 4.61
C THR A 353 -10.26 -0.76 6.04
N LEU A 354 -10.98 -1.72 6.61
CA LEU A 354 -11.37 -1.65 8.02
C LEU A 354 -10.15 -1.63 8.95
N ILE A 355 -9.12 -2.45 8.66
CA ILE A 355 -7.87 -2.46 9.42
C ILE A 355 -7.19 -1.09 9.36
N ASN A 356 -7.02 -0.54 8.16
CA ASN A 356 -6.40 0.78 7.97
C ASN A 356 -7.19 1.88 8.66
N ASP A 357 -8.52 1.89 8.50
CA ASP A 357 -9.39 2.91 9.07
C ASP A 357 -9.29 2.98 10.59
N LEU A 358 -9.19 1.83 11.25
CA LEU A 358 -9.03 1.74 12.70
C LEU A 358 -7.63 2.15 13.15
N VAL A 359 -6.59 1.79 12.39
CA VAL A 359 -5.20 2.13 12.74
C VAL A 359 -4.90 3.62 12.51
N ASP A 360 -5.36 4.19 11.40
CA ASP A 360 -5.12 5.58 11.00
C ASP A 360 -6.03 6.60 11.69
N LEU A 361 -7.07 6.14 12.41
CA LEU A 361 -8.03 7.05 13.04
C LEU A 361 -7.38 8.09 13.94
N ARG A 362 -6.29 7.72 14.62
CA ARG A 362 -5.59 8.59 15.57
C ARG A 362 -4.46 9.40 14.91
N SER A 363 -3.92 9.00 13.76
CA SER A 363 -2.87 9.76 13.05
C SER A 363 -3.44 10.82 12.12
N ASP A 364 -4.65 10.62 11.58
CA ASP A 364 -5.27 11.54 10.62
C ASP A 364 -5.97 12.73 11.33
N SER A 365 -5.26 13.86 11.39
CA SER A 365 -5.78 15.13 11.92
C SER A 365 -6.97 15.71 11.13
N ALA A 366 -7.21 15.24 9.89
CA ALA A 366 -8.33 15.66 9.05
C ALA A 366 -9.59 14.79 9.26
N ARG A 367 -9.47 13.59 9.83
CA ARG A 367 -10.62 12.80 10.28
C ARG A 367 -11.28 13.49 11.46
N LYS A 368 -12.32 14.26 11.16
CA LYS A 368 -13.30 14.77 12.13
C LYS A 368 -13.78 13.57 12.95
N GLN A 369 -13.38 13.56 14.22
CA GLN A 369 -13.47 12.45 15.15
C GLN A 369 -14.81 11.71 15.05
N ARG A 370 -14.77 10.43 14.68
CA ARG A 370 -15.93 9.53 14.64
C ARG A 370 -16.03 8.81 15.99
N GLU A 371 -17.26 8.61 16.47
CA GLU A 371 -17.50 8.25 17.87
C GLU A 371 -17.32 6.77 18.24
N ASN A 372 -17.11 6.54 19.54
CA ASN A 372 -16.96 5.23 20.21
C ASN A 372 -18.03 4.17 19.89
N VAL A 373 -19.28 4.56 19.59
CA VAL A 373 -20.38 3.60 19.27
C VAL A 373 -20.24 3.05 17.85
N TYR A 374 -19.97 3.91 16.86
CA TYR A 374 -19.66 3.48 15.50
C TYR A 374 -18.36 2.67 15.45
N LEU A 375 -17.38 3.05 16.29
CA LEU A 375 -16.13 2.31 16.42
C LEU A 375 -16.31 0.89 17.00
N ASP A 376 -17.35 0.62 17.80
CA ASP A 376 -17.62 -0.75 18.30
C ASP A 376 -18.04 -1.70 17.19
N GLN A 377 -18.95 -1.22 16.33
CA GLN A 377 -19.39 -1.98 15.17
C GLN A 377 -18.23 -2.14 14.18
N MET A 378 -17.48 -1.07 13.87
CA MET A 378 -16.33 -1.15 12.97
C MET A 378 -15.26 -2.14 13.44
N VAL A 379 -14.96 -2.19 14.74
CA VAL A 379 -14.04 -3.22 15.28
C VAL A 379 -14.62 -4.61 15.05
N SER A 380 -15.91 -4.82 15.33
CA SER A 380 -16.56 -6.12 15.13
C SER A 380 -16.56 -6.55 13.65
N ASP A 381 -16.93 -5.64 12.75
CA ASP A 381 -16.94 -5.86 11.30
C ASP A 381 -15.53 -6.15 10.78
N CYS A 382 -14.51 -5.46 11.30
CA CYS A 382 -13.12 -5.71 10.97
C CYS A 382 -12.70 -7.15 11.31
N LEU A 383 -13.06 -7.63 12.51
CA LEU A 383 -12.71 -8.98 12.95
C LEU A 383 -13.41 -10.05 12.12
N GLU A 384 -14.70 -9.87 11.86
CA GLU A 384 -15.49 -10.80 11.05
C GLU A 384 -14.96 -10.85 9.62
N THR A 385 -14.79 -9.69 8.98
CA THR A 385 -14.34 -9.60 7.59
C THR A 385 -12.91 -10.13 7.41
N ALA A 386 -11.99 -9.80 8.32
CA ALA A 386 -10.63 -10.34 8.29
C ALA A 386 -10.62 -11.85 8.51
N SER A 387 -11.44 -12.36 9.43
CA SER A 387 -11.59 -13.81 9.66
C SER A 387 -12.13 -14.52 8.41
N VAL A 388 -13.13 -13.96 7.74
CA VAL A 388 -13.65 -14.51 6.47
C VAL A 388 -12.55 -14.52 5.41
N ALA A 389 -11.85 -13.40 5.20
CA ALA A 389 -10.77 -13.29 4.23
C ALA A 389 -9.67 -14.35 4.43
N VAL A 390 -9.25 -14.57 5.68
CA VAL A 390 -8.24 -15.58 6.04
C VAL A 390 -8.73 -17.01 5.77
N GLN A 391 -10.02 -17.26 5.86
CA GLN A 391 -10.60 -18.59 5.61
C GLN A 391 -10.88 -18.87 4.13
N MET A 392 -10.90 -17.85 3.25
CA MET A 392 -11.25 -18.04 1.83
C MET A 392 -10.23 -18.92 1.11
N ASN A 393 -8.97 -18.49 1.10
CA ASN A 393 -7.86 -19.20 0.49
C ASN A 393 -6.52 -18.72 1.05
N ARG A 394 -5.44 -19.41 0.69
CA ARG A 394 -4.10 -19.13 1.22
C ARG A 394 -3.58 -17.76 0.80
N THR A 395 -3.86 -17.34 -0.43
CA THR A 395 -3.45 -16.01 -0.93
C THR A 395 -4.11 -14.90 -0.13
N CYS A 396 -5.41 -14.97 0.09
CA CYS A 396 -6.16 -13.99 0.88
C CYS A 396 -5.65 -13.92 2.32
N ALA A 397 -5.44 -15.07 2.96
CA ALA A 397 -4.91 -15.13 4.31
C ALA A 397 -3.55 -14.43 4.45
N VAL A 398 -2.63 -14.74 3.55
CA VAL A 398 -1.28 -14.18 3.57
C VAL A 398 -1.29 -12.68 3.29
N VAL A 399 -2.16 -12.22 2.39
CA VAL A 399 -2.34 -10.79 2.10
C VAL A 399 -2.86 -10.04 3.33
N VAL A 400 -3.89 -10.53 4.02
CA VAL A 400 -4.39 -9.90 5.26
C VAL A 400 -3.32 -9.87 6.34
N MET A 401 -2.60 -10.97 6.54
CA MET A 401 -1.56 -11.01 7.57
C MET A 401 -0.37 -10.11 7.22
N ALA A 402 0.02 -10.03 5.95
CA ALA A 402 1.04 -9.09 5.47
C ALA A 402 0.59 -7.63 5.65
N PHE A 403 -0.69 -7.33 5.41
CA PHE A 403 -1.26 -6.01 5.66
C PHE A 403 -1.24 -5.64 7.15
N CYS A 404 -1.55 -6.58 8.05
CA CYS A 404 -1.41 -6.34 9.49
C CYS A 404 0.05 -6.11 9.88
N ASN A 405 0.99 -6.88 9.31
CA ASN A 405 2.41 -6.66 9.53
C ASN A 405 2.86 -5.28 9.04
N TRP A 406 2.37 -4.84 7.88
CA TRP A 406 2.57 -3.49 7.37
C TRP A 406 2.10 -2.43 8.35
N ALA A 407 0.84 -2.54 8.80
CA ALA A 407 0.24 -1.59 9.72
C ALA A 407 1.08 -1.46 11.00
N VAL A 408 1.65 -2.54 11.51
CA VAL A 408 2.45 -2.46 12.75
C VAL A 408 3.86 -1.93 12.52
N MET A 409 4.52 -2.37 11.46
CA MET A 409 5.95 -2.10 11.27
C MET A 409 6.24 -0.84 10.43
N SER A 410 5.27 -0.35 9.66
CA SER A 410 5.43 0.83 8.82
C SER A 410 5.50 2.12 9.64
N SER A 411 6.40 3.02 9.23
CA SER A 411 6.44 4.41 9.70
C SER A 411 5.15 5.20 9.44
N HIS A 412 4.25 4.73 8.57
CA HIS A 412 2.98 5.38 8.27
C HIS A 412 2.00 5.33 9.45
N HIS A 413 1.92 4.18 10.14
CA HIS A 413 0.84 3.88 11.09
C HIS A 413 1.27 3.95 12.55
N LYS A 414 2.58 3.78 12.83
CA LYS A 414 3.19 3.97 14.17
C LYS A 414 2.41 3.31 15.29
N VAL A 415 2.02 2.05 15.08
CA VAL A 415 1.11 1.33 15.99
C VAL A 415 1.65 1.27 17.41
N TRP A 416 2.97 1.13 17.59
CA TRP A 416 3.58 1.15 18.91
C TRP A 416 3.34 2.49 19.62
N GLU A 417 3.55 3.61 18.93
CA GLU A 417 3.34 4.95 19.44
C GLU A 417 1.86 5.16 19.78
N VAL A 418 0.94 4.90 18.83
CA VAL A 418 -0.49 5.18 18.99
C VAL A 418 -1.21 4.24 19.97
N SER A 419 -0.66 3.06 20.26
CA SER A 419 -1.22 2.10 21.23
C SER A 419 -0.47 2.08 22.57
N GLY A 420 0.83 2.36 22.57
CA GLY A 420 1.74 2.25 23.70
C GLY A 420 1.98 3.56 24.44
N GLN A 421 2.01 4.70 23.75
CA GLN A 421 2.25 6.01 24.34
C GLN A 421 0.97 6.74 24.76
N VAL A 422 -0.05 5.98 25.14
CA VAL A 422 -1.32 6.50 25.66
C VAL A 422 -1.56 6.11 27.11
N ARG A 423 -2.24 7.00 27.83
CA ARG A 423 -2.59 6.81 29.23
C ARG A 423 -4.10 6.76 29.41
N GLU A 424 -4.53 5.80 30.22
CA GLU A 424 -5.92 5.68 30.62
C GLU A 424 -6.42 6.92 31.37
N VAL A 425 -7.57 7.44 30.94
CA VAL A 425 -8.23 8.62 31.47
C VAL A 425 -9.28 8.18 32.49
N LYS A 426 -8.91 8.22 33.77
CA LYS A 426 -9.74 7.69 34.88
C LYS A 426 -10.87 8.61 35.36
N ARG A 427 -11.00 9.81 34.77
CA ARG A 427 -12.02 10.79 35.18
C ARG A 427 -13.42 10.48 34.65
N TYR A 428 -13.54 9.50 33.75
CA TYR A 428 -14.79 9.10 33.11
C TYR A 428 -15.12 7.65 33.46
N THR A 429 -16.41 7.33 33.52
CA THR A 429 -16.86 5.94 33.63
C THR A 429 -16.43 5.19 32.37
N PRO A 430 -15.80 4.01 32.49
CA PRO A 430 -15.48 3.19 31.33
C PRO A 430 -16.73 2.86 30.53
N CYS A 431 -16.63 2.93 29.21
CA CYS A 431 -17.70 2.41 28.35
C CYS A 431 -17.64 0.88 28.29
N GLU A 432 -18.82 0.26 28.21
CA GLU A 432 -18.92 -1.16 27.87
C GLU A 432 -18.89 -1.30 26.34
N TYR A 433 -17.96 -2.11 25.85
CA TYR A 433 -17.76 -2.34 24.43
C TYR A 433 -18.15 -3.77 24.07
N GLY A 434 -19.12 -3.92 23.15
CA GLY A 434 -19.52 -5.23 22.64
C GLY A 434 -18.36 -5.96 21.98
N SER A 435 -17.53 -5.26 21.22
CA SER A 435 -16.32 -5.81 20.57
C SER A 435 -15.30 -6.42 21.54
N VAL A 436 -15.25 -5.94 22.79
CA VAL A 436 -14.34 -6.46 23.83
C VAL A 436 -15.03 -7.56 24.64
N GLY A 437 -16.31 -7.38 24.99
CA GLY A 437 -17.08 -8.34 25.77
C GLY A 437 -17.45 -9.61 25.00
N ASP A 438 -17.82 -9.48 23.72
CA ASP A 438 -18.16 -10.58 22.83
C ASP A 438 -16.93 -11.05 22.05
N ARG A 439 -16.27 -12.06 22.59
CA ARG A 439 -15.03 -12.61 22.02
C ARG A 439 -15.23 -13.47 20.77
N ARG A 440 -16.47 -13.66 20.29
CA ARG A 440 -16.76 -14.57 19.16
C ARG A 440 -16.01 -14.20 17.89
N GLY A 441 -16.04 -12.93 17.49
CA GLY A 441 -15.34 -12.46 16.29
C GLY A 441 -13.82 -12.70 16.35
N TYR A 442 -13.21 -12.31 17.47
CA TYR A 442 -11.78 -12.55 17.68
C TYR A 442 -11.42 -14.03 17.79
N GLN A 443 -12.26 -14.85 18.42
CA GLN A 443 -12.06 -16.31 18.47
C GLN A 443 -12.15 -16.95 17.08
N GLY A 444 -13.06 -16.47 16.22
CA GLY A 444 -13.13 -16.87 14.82
C GLY A 444 -11.83 -16.56 14.07
N LEU A 445 -11.30 -15.34 14.24
CA LEU A 445 -10.00 -14.97 13.69
C LEU A 445 -8.85 -15.84 14.22
N LEU A 446 -8.81 -16.12 15.53
CA LEU A 446 -7.77 -16.98 16.12
C LEU A 446 -7.80 -18.40 15.53
N ALA A 447 -9.00 -18.97 15.34
CA ALA A 447 -9.17 -20.27 14.69
C ALA A 447 -8.71 -20.23 13.23
N ALA A 448 -9.05 -19.16 12.50
CA ALA A 448 -8.61 -18.97 11.12
C ALA A 448 -7.08 -18.89 10.98
N LEU A 449 -6.39 -18.32 11.99
CA LEU A 449 -4.94 -18.15 11.99
C LEU A 449 -4.16 -19.36 12.51
N GLU A 450 -4.80 -20.31 13.19
CA GLU A 450 -4.16 -21.51 13.76
C GLU A 450 -3.27 -22.26 12.74
N PRO A 451 -3.69 -22.49 11.47
CA PRO A 451 -2.89 -23.24 10.50
C PRO A 451 -1.56 -22.59 10.13
N PHE A 452 -1.39 -21.29 10.39
CA PHE A 452 -0.16 -20.53 10.08
C PHE A 452 0.86 -20.57 11.23
N GLY A 453 0.52 -21.20 12.35
CA GLY A 453 1.41 -21.37 13.50
C GLY A 453 1.54 -20.12 14.39
N THR A 454 2.47 -20.20 15.33
CA THR A 454 2.83 -19.13 16.28
C THR A 454 4.27 -19.30 16.72
N LEU A 455 4.97 -18.19 16.95
CA LEU A 455 6.28 -18.12 17.60
C LEU A 455 6.16 -18.02 19.13
N GLY A 456 4.94 -17.94 19.66
CA GLY A 456 4.66 -17.86 21.09
C GLY A 456 5.26 -16.60 21.71
N MET A 457 6.04 -16.76 22.77
CA MET A 457 6.68 -15.63 23.48
C MET A 457 7.77 -14.92 22.66
N GLU A 458 8.29 -15.57 21.62
CA GLU A 458 9.25 -14.97 20.68
C GLU A 458 8.55 -14.26 19.50
N GLY A 459 7.21 -14.28 19.46
CA GLY A 459 6.41 -13.68 18.41
C GLY A 459 6.36 -12.16 18.49
N PRO A 460 6.09 -11.49 17.35
CA PRO A 460 5.95 -10.05 17.30
C PRO A 460 4.70 -9.57 18.04
N SER A 461 4.75 -8.34 18.54
CA SER A 461 3.60 -7.69 19.16
C SER A 461 3.60 -6.19 18.87
N VAL A 462 2.41 -5.60 18.84
CA VAL A 462 2.21 -4.14 18.79
C VAL A 462 2.89 -3.37 19.93
N ARG A 463 3.32 -4.07 20.98
CA ARG A 463 4.04 -3.49 22.13
C ARG A 463 5.56 -3.37 21.91
N MET A 464 6.07 -3.99 20.85
CA MET A 464 7.48 -3.88 20.47
C MET A 464 7.68 -2.59 19.66
N THR A 465 8.82 -1.95 19.88
CA THR A 465 9.28 -0.82 19.07
C THR A 465 9.55 -1.27 17.63
N ARG A 466 9.54 -0.32 16.68
CA ARG A 466 9.90 -0.62 15.29
C ARG A 466 11.32 -1.19 15.18
N ALA A 467 12.25 -0.72 16.00
CA ALA A 467 13.60 -1.27 16.07
C ALA A 467 13.64 -2.77 16.41
N GLU A 468 12.85 -3.18 17.42
CA GLU A 468 12.76 -4.59 17.81
C GLU A 468 12.07 -5.44 16.73
N LEU A 469 11.04 -4.89 16.08
CA LEU A 469 10.32 -5.56 15.00
C LEU A 469 11.21 -5.75 13.77
N ASP A 470 11.92 -4.71 13.32
CA ASP A 470 12.85 -4.77 12.17
C ASP A 470 13.91 -5.87 12.37
N ILE A 471 14.53 -5.90 13.54
CA ILE A 471 15.55 -6.92 13.86
C ILE A 471 14.91 -8.32 13.91
N GLY A 472 13.78 -8.47 14.60
CA GLY A 472 13.09 -9.75 14.74
C GLY A 472 12.61 -10.32 13.40
N TYR A 473 12.01 -9.48 12.56
CA TYR A 473 11.52 -9.88 11.25
C TYR A 473 12.68 -10.19 10.29
N GLY A 474 13.78 -9.43 10.38
CA GLY A 474 15.01 -9.69 9.64
C GLY A 474 15.53 -11.12 9.80
N VAL A 475 15.37 -11.71 11.00
CA VAL A 475 15.72 -13.11 11.28
C VAL A 475 14.63 -14.09 10.82
N CYS A 476 13.35 -13.75 11.01
CA CYS A 476 12.24 -14.67 10.74
C CYS A 476 11.95 -14.86 9.24
N LYS A 477 12.17 -13.83 8.41
CA LYS A 477 11.77 -13.85 6.99
C LYS A 477 12.45 -14.92 6.13
N ALA A 478 13.60 -15.45 6.56
CA ALA A 478 14.37 -16.44 5.81
C ALA A 478 13.79 -17.86 5.89
N GLU A 479 12.99 -18.17 6.91
CA GLU A 479 12.42 -19.50 7.11
C GLU A 479 10.90 -19.46 6.96
N LYS A 480 10.36 -20.20 5.98
CA LYS A 480 8.92 -20.20 5.65
C LYS A 480 8.01 -20.38 6.87
N GLY A 481 8.31 -21.34 7.74
CA GLY A 481 7.47 -21.62 8.92
C GLY A 481 7.45 -20.46 9.90
N ARG A 482 8.64 -19.90 10.20
CA ARG A 482 8.78 -18.75 11.10
C ARG A 482 8.18 -17.48 10.51
N HIS A 483 8.33 -17.27 9.20
CA HIS A 483 7.74 -16.14 8.50
C HIS A 483 6.21 -16.13 8.60
N LEU A 484 5.56 -17.27 8.29
CA LEU A 484 4.10 -17.37 8.44
C LEU A 484 3.63 -17.22 9.89
N ALA A 485 4.37 -17.81 10.84
CA ALA A 485 4.05 -17.68 12.26
C ALA A 485 4.20 -16.22 12.76
N TRP A 486 5.22 -15.50 12.28
CA TRP A 486 5.39 -14.06 12.54
C TRP A 486 4.18 -13.26 12.03
N LEU A 487 3.80 -13.46 10.76
CA LEU A 487 2.66 -12.78 10.15
C LEU A 487 1.34 -13.10 10.88
N ALA A 488 1.16 -14.34 11.33
CA ALA A 488 -0.01 -14.72 12.10
C ALA A 488 -0.02 -14.06 13.48
N ASP A 489 1.10 -14.06 14.20
CA ASP A 489 1.22 -13.46 15.53
C ASP A 489 1.02 -11.94 15.52
N ILE A 490 1.56 -11.23 14.52
CA ILE A 490 1.35 -9.78 14.41
C ILE A 490 -0.11 -9.46 14.11
N THR A 491 -0.79 -10.30 13.31
CA THR A 491 -2.24 -10.19 13.03
C THR A 491 -3.04 -10.39 14.31
N ARG A 492 -2.73 -11.42 15.11
CA ARG A 492 -3.35 -11.65 16.43
C ARG A 492 -3.15 -10.44 17.34
N SER A 493 -1.93 -9.91 17.39
CA SER A 493 -1.59 -8.80 18.29
C SER A 493 -2.27 -7.49 17.89
N LEU A 494 -2.35 -7.19 16.59
CA LEU A 494 -2.98 -5.97 16.08
C LEU A 494 -4.49 -6.01 16.21
N LEU A 495 -5.10 -7.10 15.74
CA LEU A 495 -6.56 -7.26 15.70
C LEU A 495 -7.12 -7.79 17.02
N GLN A 496 -6.35 -7.76 18.10
CA GLN A 496 -6.91 -7.94 19.42
C GLN A 496 -7.85 -6.75 19.73
N PRO A 497 -9.12 -6.99 20.14
CA PRO A 497 -10.08 -5.91 20.38
C PRO A 497 -9.57 -4.84 21.34
N GLU A 498 -8.87 -5.24 22.40
CA GLU A 498 -8.27 -4.30 23.37
C GLU A 498 -7.17 -3.43 22.74
N THR A 499 -6.39 -3.97 21.80
CA THR A 499 -5.39 -3.20 21.05
C THR A 499 -6.08 -2.15 20.19
N LEU A 500 -7.06 -2.55 19.38
CA LEU A 500 -7.81 -1.63 18.51
C LEU A 500 -8.50 -0.54 19.34
N ARG A 501 -9.11 -0.90 20.48
CA ARG A 501 -9.71 0.07 21.40
C ARG A 501 -8.71 1.07 21.96
N ARG A 502 -7.53 0.63 22.36
CA ARG A 502 -6.47 1.56 22.81
C ARG A 502 -6.10 2.58 21.74
N ILE A 503 -6.13 2.20 20.47
CA ILE A 503 -5.83 3.08 19.33
C ILE A 503 -6.98 4.07 19.09
N VAL A 504 -8.22 3.60 18.99
CA VAL A 504 -9.35 4.43 18.52
C VAL A 504 -10.08 5.22 19.61
N ASP A 505 -10.07 4.76 20.86
CA ASP A 505 -10.82 5.38 21.94
C ASP A 505 -10.04 6.54 22.58
N VAL A 506 -10.09 7.69 21.92
CA VAL A 506 -9.43 8.94 22.36
C VAL A 506 -10.07 9.56 23.61
N VAL A 507 -11.23 9.07 24.04
CA VAL A 507 -11.93 9.56 25.24
C VAL A 507 -11.34 8.93 26.50
N HIS A 508 -11.14 7.61 26.49
CA HIS A 508 -10.58 6.89 27.64
C HIS A 508 -9.07 6.66 27.54
N PHE A 509 -8.44 6.89 26.38
CA PHE A 509 -6.99 6.86 26.21
C PHE A 509 -6.46 8.19 25.71
N GLY A 510 -5.88 8.97 26.62
CA GLY A 510 -5.27 10.26 26.32
C GLY A 510 -3.86 10.09 25.78
N TRP A 511 -3.51 10.90 24.77
CA TRP A 511 -2.17 10.95 24.20
C TRP A 511 -1.14 11.44 25.23
N THR A 512 -0.01 10.73 25.35
CA THR A 512 1.11 11.11 26.23
C THR A 512 2.48 10.99 25.56
N GLY A 513 2.51 10.66 24.26
CA GLY A 513 3.71 10.42 23.47
C GLY A 513 4.33 11.65 22.83
N SER A 514 5.45 11.45 22.13
CA SER A 514 6.15 12.49 21.37
C SER A 514 5.42 12.80 20.05
N GLU A 515 5.39 14.07 19.64
CA GLU A 515 4.79 14.48 18.34
C GLU A 515 5.73 14.17 17.14
N GLY A 516 6.89 13.55 17.38
CA GLY A 516 7.95 13.31 16.40
C GLY A 516 8.79 14.55 16.09
N ASP A 517 9.87 14.38 15.33
CA ASP A 517 10.79 15.47 14.96
C ASP A 517 10.57 15.93 13.51
N VAL A 518 10.34 17.23 13.31
CA VAL A 518 10.15 17.86 11.98
C VAL A 518 11.44 17.81 11.17
N GLU A 519 12.61 17.89 11.82
CA GLU A 519 13.91 18.09 11.16
C GLU A 519 14.61 16.77 10.78
N TYR A 520 14.04 15.62 11.15
CA TYR A 520 14.65 14.31 10.95
C TYR A 520 14.45 13.71 9.54
N CYS A 521 13.76 14.41 8.65
CA CYS A 521 13.61 14.04 7.24
C CYS A 521 14.39 15.05 6.37
N PRO A 522 15.70 14.82 6.11
CA PRO A 522 16.48 15.67 5.22
C PRO A 522 15.98 15.66 3.78
#